data_AF-A0A1S3DGB1-F1
#
_entry.id   AF-A0A1S3DGB1-F1
#
_cell.length_a   1.000
_cell.length_b   1.000
_cell.length_c   1.000
_cell.angle_alpha   90.00
_cell.angle_beta   90.00
_cell.angle_gamma   90.00
#
_symmetry.space_group_name_H-M   'P 1'
#
loop_
_entity.id
_entity.type
_entity.pdbx_description
1 polymer ?
#
loop_
_entity_poly.entity_id
_entity_poly.type
_entity_poly.pdbx_seq_one_letter_code
_entity_poly.pdbx_strand_id
1 'polypeptide(L)'
;MSVRQCERKLLEALKRLMNSLPSLRRLELVDLMLDSFEAIHLLDDVCFNQCTTMTHLTIINATKYICPLLHLTTFVNLKVLVVSPQNIGDDVIKALADSNLAHLHIVQNRYTPVDVVAVAKSAWKRCKFRVHLGVSTRREKTLLIQEGARVSSVIYASPQIKLQADTISRVIELYKDTLRVYGHTCLPRYHQAKSFHDRMDSWLLLMCRQSPNLETLVSG
;
A
#
# COMPACT_ATOMS: atom_id res chain seq x y z
N MET A 1 -17.25 3.44 -32.01
CA MET A 1 -17.28 2.72 -30.72
C MET A 1 -16.73 3.65 -29.64
N SER A 2 -17.48 3.91 -28.57
CA SER A 2 -17.04 4.78 -27.48
C SER A 2 -15.96 4.09 -26.63
N VAL A 3 -14.96 4.83 -26.16
CA VAL A 3 -13.85 4.34 -25.30
C VAL A 3 -14.37 3.52 -24.11
N ARG A 4 -15.45 3.98 -23.47
CA ARG A 4 -16.12 3.29 -22.35
C ARG A 4 -16.64 1.90 -22.69
N GLN A 5 -17.02 1.67 -23.96
CA GLN A 5 -17.55 0.38 -24.39
C GLN A 5 -16.44 -0.67 -24.58
N CYS A 6 -15.22 -0.24 -24.92
CA CYS A 6 -14.05 -1.13 -24.94
C CYS A 6 -13.60 -1.49 -23.52
N GLU A 7 -13.59 -0.52 -22.60
CA GLU A 7 -13.20 -0.74 -21.19
C GLU A 7 -14.10 -1.78 -20.51
N ARG A 8 -15.42 -1.69 -20.72
CA ARG A 8 -16.37 -2.68 -20.17
C ARG A 8 -16.16 -4.08 -20.74
N LYS A 9 -15.94 -4.20 -22.04
CA LYS A 9 -15.66 -5.51 -22.67
C LYS A 9 -14.36 -6.13 -22.17
N LEU A 10 -13.33 -5.30 -21.93
CA LEU A 10 -12.07 -5.76 -21.35
C LEU A 10 -12.27 -6.26 -19.93
N LEU A 11 -13.03 -5.53 -19.11
CA LEU A 11 -13.35 -5.93 -17.74
C LEU A 11 -14.15 -7.23 -17.69
N GLU A 12 -15.15 -7.39 -18.57
CA GLU A 12 -15.90 -8.64 -18.70
C GLU A 12 -15.00 -9.82 -19.12
N ALA A 13 -14.11 -9.61 -20.09
CA ALA A 13 -13.15 -10.62 -20.50
C ALA A 13 -12.19 -11.01 -19.37
N LEU A 14 -11.72 -10.02 -18.60
CA LEU A 14 -10.87 -10.22 -17.43
C LEU A 14 -11.61 -11.02 -16.34
N LYS A 15 -12.86 -10.70 -16.04
CA LYS A 15 -13.70 -11.47 -15.11
C LYS A 15 -13.85 -12.93 -15.55
N ARG A 16 -14.16 -13.16 -16.84
CA ARG A 16 -14.24 -14.52 -17.40
C ARG A 16 -12.94 -15.28 -17.26
N LEU A 17 -11.80 -14.63 -17.52
CA LEU A 17 -10.48 -15.23 -17.39
C LEU A 17 -10.17 -15.59 -15.92
N MET A 18 -10.46 -14.69 -14.98
CA MET A 18 -10.25 -15.00 -13.56
C MET A 18 -11.11 -16.18 -13.10
N ASN A 19 -12.34 -16.30 -13.61
CA ASN A 19 -13.23 -17.42 -13.32
C ASN A 19 -12.79 -18.74 -13.96
N SER A 20 -12.09 -18.70 -15.09
CA SER A 20 -11.64 -19.92 -15.79
C SER A 20 -10.32 -20.50 -15.25
N LEU A 21 -9.72 -19.86 -14.25
CA LEU A 21 -8.48 -20.30 -13.61
C LEU A 21 -8.78 -20.95 -12.25
N PRO A 22 -9.04 -22.27 -12.20
CA PRO A 22 -9.22 -22.97 -10.94
C PRO A 22 -7.90 -22.94 -10.16
N SER A 23 -7.99 -22.74 -8.84
CA SER A 23 -6.82 -22.69 -7.94
C SER A 23 -5.89 -21.48 -8.14
N LEU A 24 -6.42 -20.34 -8.61
CA LEU A 24 -5.65 -19.10 -8.71
C LEU A 24 -5.14 -18.67 -7.32
N ARG A 25 -3.82 -18.74 -7.12
CA ARG A 25 -3.17 -18.40 -5.85
C ARG A 25 -2.70 -16.95 -5.77
N ARG A 26 -2.47 -16.32 -6.93
CA ARG A 26 -1.97 -14.96 -7.05
C ARG A 26 -2.76 -14.23 -8.13
N LEU A 27 -3.25 -13.04 -7.81
CA LEU A 27 -3.92 -12.16 -8.75
C LEU A 27 -3.37 -10.74 -8.60
N GLU A 28 -3.05 -10.12 -9.73
CA GLU A 28 -2.58 -8.74 -9.77
C GLU A 28 -3.43 -7.92 -10.74
N LEU A 29 -4.12 -6.92 -10.22
CA LEU A 29 -4.91 -5.95 -10.97
C LEU A 29 -4.35 -4.56 -10.67
N VAL A 30 -3.84 -3.90 -11.70
CA VAL A 30 -3.10 -2.64 -11.58
C VAL A 30 -3.64 -1.63 -12.58
N ASP A 31 -3.85 -0.40 -12.12
CA ASP A 31 -4.24 0.77 -12.91
C ASP A 31 -5.53 0.56 -13.74
N LEU A 32 -6.52 -0.14 -13.15
CA LEU A 32 -7.84 -0.32 -13.77
C LEU A 32 -8.65 0.99 -13.82
N MET A 33 -8.44 1.88 -12.84
CA MET A 33 -9.02 3.23 -12.81
C MET A 33 -10.55 3.25 -13.02
N LEU A 34 -11.26 2.34 -12.36
CA LEU A 34 -12.71 2.21 -12.44
C LEU A 34 -13.42 3.34 -11.68
N ASP A 35 -14.66 3.60 -12.05
CA ASP A 35 -15.58 4.38 -11.23
C ASP A 35 -16.15 3.49 -10.11
N SER A 36 -16.58 4.09 -9.00
CA SER A 36 -16.96 3.34 -7.79
C SER A 36 -18.05 2.30 -8.04
N PHE A 37 -19.01 2.59 -8.92
CA PHE A 37 -20.09 1.66 -9.26
C PHE A 37 -19.61 0.37 -9.93
N GLU A 38 -18.59 0.45 -10.79
CA GLU A 38 -18.03 -0.74 -11.45
C GLU A 38 -17.06 -1.48 -10.52
N ALA A 39 -16.32 -0.73 -9.70
CA ALA A 39 -15.31 -1.25 -8.80
C ALA A 39 -15.87 -2.10 -7.67
N ILE A 40 -17.05 -1.74 -7.13
CA ILE A 40 -17.68 -2.55 -6.08
C ILE A 40 -18.00 -3.96 -6.59
N HIS A 41 -18.19 -4.15 -7.89
CA HIS A 41 -18.47 -5.46 -8.49
C HIS A 41 -17.23 -6.14 -9.08
N LEU A 42 -16.03 -5.59 -8.86
CA LEU A 42 -14.81 -6.03 -9.54
C LEU A 42 -14.46 -7.49 -9.24
N LEU A 43 -14.62 -7.90 -7.98
CA LEU A 43 -14.12 -9.17 -7.46
C LEU A 43 -15.23 -10.17 -7.09
N ASP A 44 -16.51 -9.87 -7.34
CA ASP A 44 -17.67 -10.68 -6.90
C ASP A 44 -17.49 -12.17 -7.26
N ASP A 45 -17.27 -12.46 -8.55
CA ASP A 45 -17.12 -13.84 -9.02
C ASP A 45 -15.83 -14.50 -8.52
N VAL A 46 -14.75 -13.72 -8.36
CA VAL A 46 -13.45 -14.21 -7.90
C VAL A 46 -13.52 -14.59 -6.41
N CYS A 47 -14.27 -13.82 -5.62
CA CYS A 47 -14.53 -14.15 -4.23
C CYS A 47 -15.30 -15.46 -4.13
N PHE A 48 -16.28 -15.69 -5.00
CA PHE A 48 -17.06 -16.93 -5.00
C PHE A 48 -16.20 -18.15 -5.33
N ASN A 49 -15.37 -18.07 -6.37
CA ASN A 49 -14.67 -19.23 -6.91
C ASN A 49 -13.28 -19.48 -6.27
N GLN A 50 -12.59 -18.43 -5.79
CA GLN A 50 -11.18 -18.52 -5.34
C GLN A 50 -10.92 -18.02 -3.91
N CYS A 51 -11.95 -17.76 -3.10
CA CYS A 51 -11.77 -17.30 -1.70
C CYS A 51 -10.84 -18.19 -0.85
N THR A 52 -10.82 -19.51 -1.12
CA THR A 52 -10.00 -20.48 -0.37
C THR A 52 -8.63 -20.76 -0.98
N THR A 53 -8.35 -20.33 -2.20
CA THR A 53 -7.09 -20.65 -2.89
C THR A 53 -6.15 -19.47 -3.01
N MET A 54 -6.70 -18.25 -3.03
CA MET A 54 -5.93 -17.02 -3.10
C MET A 54 -5.03 -16.84 -1.89
N THR A 55 -3.75 -16.57 -2.13
CA THR A 55 -2.74 -16.32 -1.09
C THR A 55 -2.07 -14.96 -1.23
N HIS A 56 -2.06 -14.41 -2.45
CA HIS A 56 -1.44 -13.13 -2.79
C HIS A 56 -2.38 -12.32 -3.69
N LEU A 57 -2.74 -11.12 -3.25
CA LEU A 57 -3.63 -10.25 -4.02
C LEU A 57 -3.01 -8.86 -4.13
N THR A 58 -2.86 -8.36 -5.36
CA THR A 58 -2.39 -7.02 -5.66
C THR A 58 -3.50 -6.24 -6.35
N ILE A 59 -3.98 -5.17 -5.72
CA ILE A 59 -5.02 -4.27 -6.22
C ILE A 59 -4.49 -2.83 -6.15
N ILE A 60 -3.81 -2.40 -7.20
CA ILE A 60 -3.24 -1.04 -7.28
C ILE A 60 -4.10 -0.18 -8.19
N ASN A 61 -4.56 0.96 -7.68
CA ASN A 61 -5.41 1.91 -8.42
C ASN A 61 -6.60 1.26 -9.13
N ALA A 62 -7.33 0.41 -8.39
CA ALA A 62 -8.56 -0.15 -8.93
C ALA A 62 -9.60 0.94 -9.21
N THR A 63 -9.61 2.02 -8.42
CA THR A 63 -10.54 3.14 -8.57
C THR A 63 -9.83 4.48 -8.74
N LYS A 64 -10.49 5.40 -9.46
CA LYS A 64 -10.06 6.80 -9.60
C LYS A 64 -10.21 7.60 -8.31
N TYR A 65 -11.21 7.27 -7.50
CA TYR A 65 -11.59 7.99 -6.30
C TYR A 65 -11.56 7.07 -5.08
N ILE A 66 -11.75 7.64 -3.89
CA ILE A 66 -11.89 6.90 -2.64
C ILE A 66 -13.08 5.94 -2.75
N CYS A 67 -12.77 4.64 -2.68
CA CYS A 67 -13.73 3.54 -2.78
C CYS A 67 -13.13 2.32 -2.06
N PRO A 68 -13.31 2.20 -0.74
CA PRO A 68 -12.90 1.03 0.02
C PRO A 68 -13.56 -0.25 -0.52
N LEU A 69 -12.76 -1.28 -0.78
CA LEU A 69 -13.23 -2.53 -1.37
C LEU A 69 -13.36 -3.62 -0.29
N LEU A 70 -14.59 -3.92 0.14
CA LEU A 70 -14.84 -4.97 1.12
C LEU A 70 -14.49 -6.38 0.60
N HIS A 71 -14.51 -6.59 -0.72
CA HIS A 71 -14.08 -7.86 -1.33
C HIS A 71 -12.68 -8.32 -0.93
N LEU A 72 -11.80 -7.41 -0.51
CA LEU A 72 -10.44 -7.75 -0.07
C LEU A 72 -10.42 -8.62 1.20
N THR A 73 -11.54 -8.68 1.94
CA THR A 73 -11.65 -9.37 3.23
C THR A 73 -12.15 -10.81 3.09
N THR A 74 -12.63 -11.21 1.91
CA THR A 74 -13.30 -12.51 1.70
C THR A 74 -12.32 -13.68 1.50
N PHE A 75 -11.05 -13.39 1.19
CA PHE A 75 -10.04 -14.38 0.88
C PHE A 75 -9.44 -14.98 2.17
N VAL A 76 -10.01 -16.09 2.65
CA VAL A 76 -9.68 -16.70 3.95
C VAL A 76 -8.22 -17.17 4.08
N ASN A 77 -7.56 -17.47 2.96
CA ASN A 77 -6.17 -17.94 2.93
C ASN A 77 -5.18 -16.86 2.44
N LEU A 78 -5.64 -15.61 2.31
CA LEU A 78 -4.79 -14.50 1.89
C LEU A 78 -3.68 -14.27 2.91
N LYS A 79 -2.44 -14.22 2.43
CA LYS A 79 -1.23 -13.96 3.23
C LYS A 79 -0.63 -12.60 2.92
N VAL A 80 -0.72 -12.18 1.67
CA VAL A 80 -0.17 -10.90 1.21
C VAL A 80 -1.24 -10.13 0.46
N LEU A 81 -1.52 -8.91 0.92
CA LEU A 81 -2.37 -7.95 0.24
C LEU A 81 -1.53 -6.73 -0.10
N VAL A 82 -1.48 -6.38 -1.38
CA VAL A 82 -0.87 -5.14 -1.87
C VAL A 82 -1.97 -4.26 -2.42
N VAL A 83 -2.15 -3.07 -1.89
CA VAL A 83 -3.34 -2.24 -2.19
C VAL A 83 -3.04 -0.75 -2.18
N SER A 84 -3.72 0.01 -3.02
CA SER A 84 -3.68 1.48 -2.96
C SER A 84 -4.57 2.03 -1.85
N PRO A 85 -4.18 3.13 -1.17
CA PRO A 85 -4.88 3.59 0.03
C PRO A 85 -6.34 3.99 -0.23
N GLN A 86 -6.68 4.47 -1.43
CA GLN A 86 -8.06 4.81 -1.77
C GLN A 86 -9.00 3.60 -1.85
N ASN A 87 -8.45 2.37 -1.85
CA ASN A 87 -9.21 1.13 -1.90
C ASN A 87 -9.32 0.42 -0.54
N ILE A 88 -8.85 1.05 0.54
CA ILE A 88 -9.02 0.57 1.91
C ILE A 88 -9.69 1.64 2.78
N GLY A 89 -10.31 1.19 3.86
CA GLY A 89 -10.94 2.04 4.87
C GLY A 89 -11.04 1.31 6.20
N ASP A 90 -11.54 1.98 7.23
CA ASP A 90 -11.65 1.45 8.60
C ASP A 90 -12.27 0.05 8.66
N ASP A 91 -13.37 -0.17 7.94
CA ASP A 91 -14.10 -1.44 8.01
C ASP A 91 -13.38 -2.57 7.28
N VAL A 92 -12.66 -2.25 6.19
CA VAL A 92 -11.77 -3.21 5.52
C VAL A 92 -10.66 -3.63 6.48
N ILE A 93 -10.01 -2.69 7.16
CA ILE A 93 -8.94 -2.99 8.11
C ILE A 93 -9.45 -3.78 9.32
N LYS A 94 -10.59 -3.41 9.89
CA LYS A 94 -11.22 -4.15 10.99
C LYS A 94 -11.56 -5.59 10.58
N ALA A 95 -12.08 -5.80 9.38
CA ALA A 95 -12.39 -7.14 8.87
C ALA A 95 -11.12 -7.96 8.61
N LEU A 96 -10.06 -7.34 8.06
CA LEU A 96 -8.77 -8.02 7.87
C LEU A 96 -8.09 -8.40 9.19
N ALA A 97 -8.41 -7.77 10.31
CA ALA A 97 -7.83 -8.07 11.60
C ALA A 97 -8.08 -9.53 12.06
N ASP A 98 -9.21 -10.11 11.64
CA ASP A 98 -9.61 -11.48 11.94
C ASP A 98 -9.23 -12.49 10.84
N SER A 99 -8.49 -12.04 9.83
CA SER A 99 -8.02 -12.87 8.72
C SER A 99 -6.66 -13.54 8.99
N ASN A 100 -6.25 -14.39 8.05
CA ASN A 100 -4.94 -15.04 8.04
C ASN A 100 -3.81 -14.20 7.42
N LEU A 101 -4.08 -12.91 7.14
CA LEU A 101 -3.15 -11.99 6.51
C LEU A 101 -1.86 -11.88 7.33
N ALA A 102 -0.72 -11.92 6.64
CA ALA A 102 0.60 -11.74 7.25
C ALA A 102 1.20 -10.38 6.89
N HIS A 103 0.98 -9.92 5.65
CA HIS A 103 1.55 -8.69 5.11
C HIS A 103 0.50 -7.86 4.40
N LEU A 104 0.36 -6.60 4.81
CA LEU A 104 -0.40 -5.57 4.12
C LEU A 104 0.56 -4.51 3.56
N HIS A 105 0.62 -4.37 2.25
CA HIS A 105 1.37 -3.32 1.58
C HIS A 105 0.41 -2.22 1.13
N ILE A 106 0.59 -1.01 1.63
CA ILE A 106 -0.17 0.18 1.21
C ILE A 106 0.74 0.99 0.29
N VAL A 107 0.39 1.03 -0.99
CA VAL A 107 1.25 1.60 -2.04
C VAL A 107 0.60 2.84 -2.66
N GLN A 108 1.29 3.96 -2.52
CA GLN A 108 0.96 5.22 -3.17
C GLN A 108 1.75 5.38 -4.46
N ASN A 109 1.11 5.86 -5.53
CA ASN A 109 1.80 6.28 -6.74
C ASN A 109 1.22 7.58 -7.32
N ARG A 110 1.57 7.90 -8.57
CA ARG A 110 1.10 9.13 -9.24
C ARG A 110 -0.42 9.22 -9.42
N TYR A 111 -1.14 8.09 -9.36
CA TYR A 111 -2.58 8.03 -9.53
C TYR A 111 -3.36 7.99 -8.22
N THR A 112 -2.69 7.78 -7.09
CA THR A 112 -3.35 7.84 -5.78
C THR A 112 -3.93 9.25 -5.57
N PRO A 113 -5.23 9.38 -5.24
CA PRO A 113 -5.88 10.67 -5.01
C PRO A 113 -5.20 11.50 -3.91
N VAL A 114 -5.35 12.82 -3.99
CA VAL A 114 -4.72 13.75 -3.02
C VAL A 114 -5.54 13.86 -1.73
N ASP A 115 -6.85 13.68 -1.84
CA ASP A 115 -7.85 13.72 -0.77
C ASP A 115 -7.94 12.42 0.03
N VAL A 116 -7.15 11.39 -0.32
CA VAL A 116 -7.13 10.13 0.42
C VAL A 116 -6.65 10.36 1.85
N VAL A 117 -7.44 9.87 2.81
CA VAL A 117 -7.14 9.96 4.24
C VAL A 117 -6.57 8.66 4.78
N ALA A 118 -5.81 8.75 5.86
CA ALA A 118 -5.32 7.58 6.57
C ALA A 118 -6.48 6.85 7.26
N VAL A 119 -6.32 5.54 7.45
CA VAL A 119 -7.27 4.74 8.23
C VAL A 119 -7.18 5.14 9.69
N ALA A 120 -8.31 5.24 10.37
CA ALA A 120 -8.35 5.67 11.76
C ALA A 120 -7.53 4.75 12.67
N LYS A 121 -6.83 5.35 13.65
CA LYS A 121 -6.03 4.63 14.66
C LYS A 121 -6.79 3.51 15.36
N SER A 122 -8.10 3.68 15.57
CA SER A 122 -8.97 2.69 16.21
C SER A 122 -9.13 1.40 15.40
N ALA A 123 -9.10 1.46 14.06
CA ALA A 123 -9.27 0.29 13.20
C ALA A 123 -8.09 -0.69 13.30
N TRP A 124 -6.88 -0.17 13.57
CA TRP A 124 -5.66 -0.97 13.65
C TRP A 124 -5.51 -1.80 14.93
N LYS A 125 -6.29 -1.51 15.99
CA LYS A 125 -6.10 -2.06 17.35
C LYS A 125 -6.01 -3.59 17.42
N ARG A 126 -6.77 -4.31 16.58
CA ARG A 126 -6.84 -5.78 16.57
C ARG A 126 -5.92 -6.43 15.53
N CYS A 127 -5.29 -5.63 14.66
CA CYS A 127 -4.51 -6.15 13.54
C CYS A 127 -3.19 -6.80 14.01
N LYS A 128 -2.92 -8.02 13.53
CA LYS A 128 -1.71 -8.79 13.86
C LYS A 128 -0.68 -8.83 12.74
N PHE A 129 -1.09 -8.49 11.52
CA PHE A 129 -0.23 -8.48 10.34
C PHE A 129 0.74 -7.29 10.33
N ARG A 130 1.81 -7.42 9.53
CA ARG A 130 2.79 -6.35 9.31
C ARG A 130 2.29 -5.42 8.23
N VAL A 131 2.45 -4.12 8.45
CA VAL A 131 2.11 -3.08 7.47
C VAL A 131 3.37 -2.57 6.79
N HIS A 132 3.32 -2.43 5.47
CA HIS A 132 4.41 -1.97 4.63
C HIS A 132 3.94 -0.75 3.85
N LEU A 133 4.50 0.42 4.14
CA LEU A 133 4.14 1.64 3.44
C LEU A 133 5.12 1.88 2.30
N GLY A 134 4.59 2.17 1.11
CA GLY A 134 5.38 2.37 -0.10
C GLY A 134 4.92 3.60 -0.88
N VAL A 135 5.87 4.42 -1.32
CA VAL A 135 5.61 5.53 -2.25
C VAL A 135 6.44 5.32 -3.51
N SER A 136 5.79 5.07 -4.64
CA SER A 136 6.44 4.85 -5.94
C SER A 136 5.94 5.87 -6.96
N THR A 137 6.72 6.92 -7.21
CA THR A 137 6.30 8.01 -8.08
C THR A 137 7.48 8.83 -8.59
N ARG A 138 7.32 9.43 -9.77
CA ARG A 138 8.24 10.43 -10.33
C ARG A 138 7.82 11.87 -10.03
N ARG A 139 6.81 12.07 -9.19
CA ARG A 139 6.31 13.37 -8.72
C ARG A 139 6.50 13.46 -7.22
N GLU A 140 6.57 14.67 -6.68
CA GLU A 140 6.47 14.88 -5.24
C GLU A 140 5.17 14.28 -4.70
N LYS A 141 5.28 13.57 -3.57
CA LYS A 141 4.15 12.99 -2.87
C LYS A 141 4.53 12.74 -1.42
N THR A 142 3.64 13.15 -0.51
CA THR A 142 3.81 12.89 0.92
C THR A 142 3.36 11.46 1.24
N LEU A 143 4.14 10.80 2.09
CA LEU A 143 3.77 9.50 2.65
C LEU A 143 2.49 9.63 3.47
N LEU A 144 1.51 8.77 3.18
CA LEU A 144 0.29 8.66 3.98
C LEU A 144 0.57 7.82 5.23
N ILE A 145 0.88 8.50 6.33
CA ILE A 145 1.13 7.90 7.64
C ILE A 145 -0.13 7.21 8.16
N GLN A 146 0.01 5.96 8.61
CA GLN A 146 -1.08 5.15 9.17
C GLN A 146 -0.89 5.02 10.69
N GLU A 147 -1.42 5.96 11.46
CA GLU A 147 -1.25 5.97 12.91
C GLU A 147 -1.87 4.73 13.57
N GLY A 148 -1.15 4.10 14.50
CA GLY A 148 -1.58 2.87 15.16
C GLY A 148 -1.37 1.58 14.35
N ALA A 149 -1.02 1.67 13.08
CA ALA A 149 -0.62 0.50 12.30
C ALA A 149 0.73 -0.06 12.76
N ARG A 150 0.89 -1.38 12.72
CA ARG A 150 2.16 -2.07 13.00
C ARG A 150 3.08 -2.01 11.78
N VAL A 151 3.58 -0.82 11.47
CA VAL A 151 4.42 -0.58 10.28
C VAL A 151 5.79 -1.22 10.46
N SER A 152 6.10 -2.17 9.59
CA SER A 152 7.37 -2.89 9.54
C SER A 152 8.32 -2.36 8.47
N SER A 153 7.81 -1.69 7.44
CA SER A 153 8.66 -1.03 6.46
C SER A 153 8.09 0.27 5.92
N VAL A 154 8.97 1.22 5.58
CA VAL A 154 8.65 2.44 4.84
C VAL A 154 9.65 2.60 3.70
N ILE A 155 9.17 2.54 2.45
CA ILE A 155 10.01 2.59 1.26
C ILE A 155 9.58 3.72 0.31
N TYR A 156 10.56 4.50 -0.14
CA TYR A 156 10.40 5.53 -1.16
C TYR A 156 11.11 5.12 -2.45
N ALA A 157 10.35 4.71 -3.45
CA ALA A 157 10.80 4.52 -4.82
C ALA A 157 10.54 5.80 -5.63
N SER A 158 11.28 6.88 -5.32
CA SER A 158 11.15 8.14 -6.03
C SER A 158 12.48 8.89 -6.12
N PRO A 159 12.85 9.40 -7.30
CA PRO A 159 14.02 10.26 -7.44
C PRO A 159 13.77 11.69 -6.93
N GLN A 160 12.52 12.08 -6.65
CA GLN A 160 12.15 13.46 -6.31
C GLN A 160 11.82 13.66 -4.83
N ILE A 161 11.43 12.60 -4.11
CA ILE A 161 11.08 12.72 -2.70
C ILE A 161 12.36 12.87 -1.89
N LYS A 162 12.53 14.04 -1.29
CA LYS A 162 13.60 14.34 -0.35
C LYS A 162 13.28 13.73 1.02
N LEU A 163 14.32 13.23 1.68
CA LEU A 163 14.25 12.96 3.11
C LEU A 163 13.98 14.27 3.86
N GLN A 164 13.01 14.26 4.77
CA GLN A 164 12.65 15.40 5.60
C GLN A 164 12.69 15.00 7.07
N ALA A 165 13.24 15.88 7.91
CA ALA A 165 13.37 15.68 9.35
C ALA A 165 12.04 15.36 10.01
N ASP A 166 10.99 16.11 9.67
CA ASP A 166 9.65 15.91 10.21
C ASP A 166 9.08 14.54 9.85
N THR A 167 9.32 14.08 8.63
CA THR A 167 8.86 12.75 8.19
C THR A 167 9.58 11.63 8.93
N ILE A 168 10.90 11.73 9.07
CA ILE A 168 11.70 10.77 9.85
C ILE A 168 11.26 10.77 11.32
N SER A 169 11.08 11.95 11.91
CA SER A 169 10.67 12.11 13.30
C SER A 169 9.32 11.44 13.57
N ARG A 170 8.33 11.67 12.69
CA ARG A 170 7.02 11.03 12.78
C ARG A 170 7.09 9.51 12.61
N VAL A 171 7.93 9.02 11.69
CA VAL A 171 8.14 7.57 11.52
C VAL A 171 8.75 6.94 12.76
N ILE A 172 9.75 7.58 13.38
CA ILE A 172 10.34 7.11 14.65
C ILE A 172 9.30 7.14 15.75
N GLU A 173 8.60 8.26 15.93
CA GLU A 173 7.59 8.44 16.97
C GLU A 173 6.52 7.34 16.92
N LEU A 174 6.02 7.03 15.73
CA LEU A 174 4.90 6.12 15.54
C LEU A 174 5.32 4.66 15.43
N TYR A 175 6.50 4.36 14.88
CA TYR A 175 6.84 3.01 14.42
C TYR A 175 8.16 2.45 14.93
N LYS A 176 8.93 3.17 15.76
CA LYS A 176 10.25 2.70 16.26
C LYS A 176 10.28 1.26 16.76
N ASP A 177 9.21 0.81 17.42
CA ASP A 177 9.14 -0.54 18.02
C ASP A 177 8.84 -1.63 16.99
N THR A 178 8.28 -1.30 15.83
CA THR A 178 7.90 -2.28 14.79
C THR A 178 8.69 -2.15 13.49
N LEU A 179 9.33 -1.01 13.27
CA LEU A 179 10.04 -0.67 12.04
C LEU A 179 11.27 -1.58 11.88
N ARG A 180 11.36 -2.25 10.73
CA ARG A 180 12.49 -3.11 10.34
C ARG A 180 13.24 -2.61 9.12
N VAL A 181 12.54 -1.94 8.21
CA VAL A 181 13.14 -1.45 6.98
C VAL A 181 12.71 0.00 6.74
N TYR A 182 13.68 0.87 6.48
CA TYR A 182 13.42 2.24 6.03
C TYR A 182 14.34 2.58 4.87
N GLY A 183 13.83 3.23 3.83
CA GLY A 183 14.75 3.79 2.86
C GLY A 183 14.19 4.32 1.55
N HIS A 184 15.10 4.94 0.80
CA HIS A 184 14.90 5.45 -0.54
C HIS A 184 15.66 4.56 -1.53
N THR A 185 14.97 4.01 -2.52
CA THR A 185 15.55 3.01 -3.44
C THR A 185 15.94 3.58 -4.80
N CYS A 186 15.60 4.83 -5.08
CA CYS A 186 15.96 5.54 -6.32
C CYS A 186 17.06 6.56 -6.06
N LEU A 187 17.95 6.75 -7.04
CA LEU A 187 18.94 7.82 -7.00
C LEU A 187 18.26 9.20 -6.97
N PRO A 188 18.62 10.09 -6.03
CA PRO A 188 18.02 11.39 -5.88
C PRO A 188 18.37 12.30 -7.06
N ARG A 189 17.37 13.01 -7.58
CA ARG A 189 17.51 14.04 -8.61
C ARG A 189 17.25 15.42 -8.05
N TYR A 190 17.92 15.74 -6.95
CA TYR A 190 17.86 17.03 -6.29
C TYR A 190 19.20 17.39 -5.66
N HIS A 191 19.42 18.69 -5.41
CA HIS A 191 20.63 19.15 -4.75
C HIS A 191 20.69 18.64 -3.30
N GLN A 192 21.80 18.00 -2.93
CA GLN A 192 22.13 17.61 -1.57
C GLN A 192 23.25 18.51 -1.03
N ALA A 193 23.14 18.91 0.24
CA ALA A 193 24.21 19.65 0.89
C ALA A 193 25.48 18.79 0.95
N LYS A 194 26.65 19.42 0.76
CA LYS A 194 27.94 18.72 0.81
C LYS A 194 28.39 18.40 2.24
N SER A 195 27.99 19.24 3.20
CA SER A 195 28.31 19.08 4.62
C SER A 195 27.46 17.99 5.25
N PHE A 196 28.07 17.12 6.06
CA PHE A 196 27.35 16.06 6.79
C PHE A 196 26.30 16.60 7.76
N HIS A 197 26.56 17.72 8.42
CA HIS A 197 25.61 18.34 9.35
C HIS A 197 24.36 18.89 8.67
N ASP A 198 24.50 19.30 7.41
CA ASP A 198 23.40 19.82 6.60
C ASP A 198 22.68 18.70 5.83
N ARG A 199 23.20 17.47 5.88
CA ARG A 199 22.58 16.29 5.30
C ARG A 199 21.70 15.58 6.33
N MET A 200 20.83 14.72 5.82
CA MET A 200 19.87 13.95 6.61
C MET A 200 20.50 12.78 7.38
N ASP A 201 21.81 12.57 7.28
CA ASP A 201 22.53 11.48 7.94
C ASP A 201 22.30 11.44 9.45
N SER A 202 22.29 12.60 10.12
CA SER A 202 22.06 12.71 11.57
C SER A 202 20.68 12.17 11.98
N TRP A 203 19.65 12.43 11.17
CA TRP A 203 18.29 11.93 11.38
C TRP A 203 18.18 10.43 11.09
N LEU A 204 18.91 9.93 10.10
CA LEU A 204 18.97 8.50 9.81
C LEU A 204 19.67 7.74 10.95
N LEU A 205 20.77 8.29 11.50
CA LEU A 205 21.43 7.74 12.68
C LEU A 205 20.51 7.76 13.91
N LEU A 206 19.74 8.83 14.10
CA LEU A 206 18.72 8.89 15.14
C LEU A 206 17.68 7.77 14.97
N MET A 207 17.23 7.51 13.73
CA MET A 207 16.31 6.41 13.45
C MET A 207 16.92 5.06 13.82
N CYS A 208 18.16 4.78 13.41
CA CYS A 208 18.87 3.55 13.77
C CYS A 208 18.99 3.39 15.30
N ARG A 209 19.28 4.48 16.02
CA ARG A 209 19.40 4.46 17.49
C ARG A 209 18.05 4.23 18.18
N GLN A 210 16.97 4.81 17.67
CA GLN A 210 15.66 4.78 18.32
C GLN A 210 14.84 3.54 17.93
N SER A 211 15.13 2.91 16.80
CA SER A 211 14.36 1.78 16.25
C SER A 211 15.14 0.48 16.42
N PRO A 212 14.99 -0.25 17.54
CA PRO A 212 15.84 -1.39 17.88
C PRO A 212 15.71 -2.58 16.91
N ASN A 213 14.60 -2.65 16.19
CA ASN A 213 14.32 -3.72 15.22
C ASN A 213 14.71 -3.34 13.78
N LEU A 214 15.34 -2.18 13.55
CA LEU A 214 15.72 -1.73 12.23
C LEU A 214 16.88 -2.59 11.70
N GLU A 215 16.57 -3.46 10.74
CA GLU A 215 17.49 -4.40 10.10
C GLU A 215 18.07 -3.84 8.80
N THR A 216 17.36 -2.94 8.13
CA THR A 216 17.77 -2.41 6.83
C THR A 216 17.49 -0.91 6.70
N LEU A 217 18.54 -0.17 6.36
CA LEU A 217 18.46 1.23 6.00
C LEU A 217 18.99 1.40 4.57
N VAL A 218 18.21 2.03 3.68
CA VAL A 218 18.63 2.35 2.31
C VAL A 218 18.60 3.87 2.12
N SER A 219 19.75 4.49 1.84
CA SER A 219 19.82 5.88 1.36
C SER A 219 20.31 5.88 -0.09
N GLY A 220 19.40 6.21 -1.01
CA GLY A 220 19.71 6.39 -2.43
C GLY A 220 20.50 7.65 -2.73
#